data_AF-A0A924WMK1-F1
#
_entry.id   AF-A0A924WMK1-F1
#
_cell.length_a   1.000
_cell.length_b   1.000
_cell.length_c   1.000
_cell.angle_alpha   90.00
_cell.angle_beta   90.00
_cell.angle_gamma   90.00
#
_symmetry.space_group_name_H-M   'P 1'
#
loop_
_entity.id
_entity.type
_entity.pdbx_description
1 polymer ?
#
loop_
_entity_poly.entity_id
_entity_poly.type
_entity_poly.pdbx_seq_one_letter_code
_entity_poly.pdbx_strand_id
1 'polypeptide(L)'
;MDSFFVTAPFWDHGQWIDSIIEAKVYIPNIIVIDTTGGNQDNEMLTLSDGNYVTWILSSVYSDENGQTLFMRDSFLPNTPAEGWGGLKPDGTYYQGVFNYELVAEFIDGQTRTYRGKACAYICHSDDFPTQKLPDCFFQTQHDGNGGIDQNLDTPVNCF
;
A
#
# COMPACT_ATOMS: atom_id res chain seq x y z
N MET A 1 -8.54 2.58 -4.25
CA MET A 1 -8.59 1.40 -5.14
C MET A 1 -8.58 1.90 -6.56
N ASP A 2 -7.74 1.30 -7.41
CA ASP A 2 -7.70 1.57 -8.84
C ASP A 2 -7.82 0.23 -9.61
N SER A 3 -8.39 0.26 -10.81
CA SER A 3 -8.50 -0.91 -11.67
C SER A 3 -8.20 -0.58 -13.13
N PHE A 4 -7.64 -1.55 -13.84
CA PHE A 4 -7.19 -1.38 -15.21
C PHE A 4 -7.14 -2.75 -15.91
N PHE A 5 -7.24 -2.73 -17.23
CA PHE A 5 -7.26 -3.95 -18.02
C PHE A 5 -5.84 -4.38 -18.43
N VAL A 6 -5.52 -5.65 -18.21
CA VAL A 6 -4.26 -6.29 -18.65
C VAL A 6 -4.54 -7.54 -19.46
N THR A 7 -3.55 -7.92 -20.27
CA THR A 7 -3.55 -9.21 -20.93
C THR A 7 -2.90 -10.26 -20.03
N ALA A 8 -3.63 -11.32 -19.73
CA ALA A 8 -3.14 -12.42 -18.89
C ALA A 8 -3.26 -13.76 -19.63
N PRO A 9 -2.26 -14.64 -19.51
CA PRO A 9 -2.39 -16.00 -20.02
C PRO A 9 -3.41 -16.75 -19.16
N PHE A 10 -4.40 -17.34 -19.82
CA PHE A 10 -5.44 -18.15 -19.21
C PHE A 10 -5.41 -19.56 -19.81
N TRP A 11 -5.53 -20.59 -18.97
CA TRP A 11 -5.56 -21.97 -19.42
C TRP A 11 -7.01 -22.38 -19.77
N ASP A 12 -7.28 -22.57 -21.05
CA ASP A 12 -8.59 -23.01 -21.56
C ASP A 12 -8.46 -24.24 -22.46
N HIS A 13 -9.26 -25.28 -22.20
CA HIS A 13 -9.34 -26.50 -23.01
C HIS A 13 -8.00 -27.12 -23.47
N GLY A 14 -6.94 -27.03 -22.66
CA GLY A 14 -5.63 -27.61 -22.98
C GLY A 14 -4.66 -26.68 -23.72
N GLN A 15 -4.98 -25.39 -23.83
CA GLN A 15 -4.13 -24.38 -24.45
C GLN A 15 -4.08 -23.10 -23.59
N TRP A 16 -2.97 -22.37 -23.69
CA TRP A 16 -2.88 -21.01 -23.16
C TRP A 16 -3.47 -20.04 -24.17
N ILE A 17 -4.43 -19.23 -23.72
CA ILE A 17 -5.01 -18.14 -24.50
C ILE A 17 -4.78 -16.81 -23.77
N ASP A 18 -4.60 -15.74 -24.54
CA ASP A 18 -4.54 -14.40 -23.99
C ASP A 18 -5.95 -13.91 -23.66
N SER A 19 -6.19 -13.52 -22.42
CA SER A 19 -7.46 -12.98 -21.94
C SER A 19 -7.28 -11.56 -21.41
N ILE A 20 -8.28 -10.70 -21.64
CA ILE A 20 -8.32 -9.37 -21.04
C ILE A 20 -8.99 -9.49 -19.67
N ILE A 21 -8.26 -9.16 -18.62
CA ILE A 21 -8.76 -9.21 -17.24
C ILE A 21 -8.72 -7.82 -16.61
N GLU A 22 -9.63 -7.56 -15.67
CA GLU A 22 -9.56 -6.38 -14.82
C GLU A 22 -8.62 -6.66 -13.64
N ALA A 23 -7.44 -6.06 -13.67
CA ALA A 23 -6.50 -6.09 -12.57
C ALA A 23 -6.78 -4.92 -11.61
N LYS A 24 -6.69 -5.21 -10.32
CA LYS A 24 -7.03 -4.29 -9.24
C LYS A 24 -5.83 -4.11 -8.32
N VAL A 25 -5.65 -2.90 -7.83
CA VAL A 25 -4.62 -2.58 -6.84
C VAL A 25 -5.21 -1.82 -5.65
N TYR A 26 -4.72 -2.20 -4.48
CA TYR A 26 -5.02 -1.56 -3.22
C TYR A 26 -3.75 -0.94 -2.66
N ILE A 27 -3.84 0.35 -2.32
CA ILE A 27 -2.77 1.09 -1.66
C ILE A 27 -3.44 1.75 -0.44
N PRO A 28 -3.01 1.47 0.80
CA PRO A 28 -3.57 2.10 1.97
C PRO A 28 -3.22 3.61 1.98
N ASN A 29 -3.98 4.39 2.73
CA ASN A 29 -3.73 5.83 2.88
C ASN A 29 -3.40 6.23 4.33
N ILE A 30 -3.13 5.25 5.19
CA ILE A 30 -2.66 5.46 6.55
C ILE A 30 -1.68 4.34 6.94
N ILE A 31 -0.60 4.71 7.63
CA ILE A 31 0.21 3.80 8.43
C ILE A 31 0.02 4.14 9.90
N VAL A 32 -0.11 3.11 10.74
CA VAL A 32 -0.23 3.23 12.18
C VAL A 32 1.02 2.64 12.80
N ILE A 33 1.84 3.50 13.40
CA ILE A 33 3.11 3.17 14.03
C ILE A 33 2.84 2.85 15.50
N ASP A 34 2.91 1.58 15.88
CA ASP A 34 2.79 1.15 17.27
C ASP A 34 4.18 0.93 17.90
N THR A 35 4.61 1.87 18.73
CA THR A 35 5.92 1.79 19.41
C THR A 35 5.93 0.86 20.63
N THR A 36 4.79 0.25 20.98
CA THR A 36 4.65 -0.61 22.16
C THR A 36 4.85 -2.10 21.87
N GLY A 37 5.04 -2.46 20.59
CA GLY A 37 5.31 -3.84 20.15
C GLY A 37 4.05 -4.68 19.92
N GLY A 38 2.92 -4.05 19.62
CA GLY A 38 1.68 -4.71 19.22
C GLY A 38 1.71 -5.24 17.78
N ASN A 39 0.54 -5.36 17.15
CA ASN A 39 0.42 -5.91 15.80
C ASN A 39 0.99 -4.93 14.75
N GLN A 40 2.04 -5.36 14.04
CA GLN A 40 2.77 -4.56 13.05
C GLN A 40 2.11 -4.55 11.66
N ASP A 41 0.99 -5.26 11.46
CA ASP A 41 0.37 -5.45 10.14
C ASP A 41 -0.08 -4.13 9.48
N ASN A 42 -0.27 -3.05 10.26
CA ASN A 42 -0.65 -1.72 9.77
C ASN A 42 0.48 -0.69 9.80
N GLU A 43 1.70 -1.10 10.13
CA GLU A 43 2.86 -0.21 10.23
C GLU A 43 3.48 0.09 8.87
N MET A 44 3.27 -0.76 7.87
CA MET A 44 3.96 -0.72 6.59
C MET A 44 3.05 -0.29 5.46
N LEU A 45 3.47 0.72 4.69
CA LEU A 45 2.82 1.06 3.43
C LEU A 45 3.38 0.21 2.29
N THR A 46 2.53 -0.61 1.67
CA THR A 46 2.85 -1.33 0.44
C THR A 46 1.64 -1.38 -0.50
N LEU A 47 1.84 -1.89 -1.71
CA LEU A 47 0.77 -2.15 -2.66
C LEU A 47 0.34 -3.62 -2.56
N SER A 48 -0.97 -3.84 -2.45
CA SER A 48 -1.58 -5.16 -2.52
C SER A 48 -2.35 -5.34 -3.84
N ASP A 49 -2.32 -6.55 -4.38
CA ASP A 49 -2.93 -6.87 -5.68
C ASP A 49 -3.43 -8.33 -5.75
N GLY A 50 -4.13 -8.68 -6.82
CA GLY A 50 -4.69 -10.02 -7.07
C GLY A 50 -3.81 -10.99 -7.85
N ASN A 51 -2.47 -10.82 -7.83
CA ASN A 51 -1.46 -11.56 -8.61
C ASN A 51 -1.30 -11.11 -10.07
N TYR A 52 -1.54 -9.84 -10.35
CA TYR A 52 -1.39 -9.24 -11.68
C TYR A 52 -0.23 -8.25 -11.75
N VAL A 53 0.29 -7.80 -10.60
CA VAL A 53 1.54 -7.04 -10.49
C VAL A 53 2.69 -8.04 -10.42
N THR A 54 3.70 -7.88 -11.28
CA THR A 54 4.93 -8.69 -11.25
C THR A 54 5.95 -8.08 -10.30
N TRP A 55 6.14 -6.76 -10.39
CA TRP A 55 7.14 -6.03 -9.63
C TRP A 55 6.64 -4.63 -9.27
N ILE A 56 7.03 -4.17 -8.08
CA ILE A 56 7.06 -2.74 -7.79
C ILE A 56 8.48 -2.28 -8.14
N LEU A 57 8.58 -1.59 -9.29
CA LEU A 57 9.84 -1.13 -9.86
C LEU A 57 10.49 -0.06 -8.98
N SER A 58 9.68 0.87 -8.45
CA SER A 58 10.13 1.91 -7.53
C SER A 58 9.01 2.35 -6.59
N SER A 59 9.38 2.72 -5.37
CA SER A 59 8.53 3.35 -4.38
C SER A 59 9.27 4.54 -3.77
N VAL A 60 8.62 5.70 -3.74
CA VAL A 60 9.17 6.93 -3.15
C VAL A 60 8.12 7.53 -2.24
N TYR A 61 8.53 7.86 -1.02
CA TYR A 61 7.71 8.56 -0.04
C TYR A 61 8.41 9.85 0.34
N SER A 62 7.67 10.96 0.35
CA SER A 62 8.22 12.28 0.67
C SER A 62 7.31 13.06 1.60
N ASP A 63 7.88 13.97 2.37
CA ASP A 63 7.08 14.91 3.15
C ASP A 63 6.29 15.90 2.24
N GLU A 64 5.55 16.81 2.86
CA GLU A 64 4.78 17.85 2.14
C GLU A 64 5.68 18.86 1.40
N ASN A 65 6.96 18.97 1.76
CA ASN A 65 7.94 19.84 1.12
C ASN A 65 8.69 19.14 -0.03
N GLY A 66 8.43 17.86 -0.27
CA GLY A 66 9.10 17.04 -1.28
C GLY A 66 10.43 16.44 -0.83
N GLN A 67 10.78 16.51 0.46
CA GLN A 67 11.95 15.81 0.99
C GLN A 67 11.66 14.32 1.06
N THR A 68 12.51 13.50 0.45
CA THR A 68 12.40 12.03 0.50
C THR A 68 12.55 11.53 1.94
N LEU A 69 11.55 10.79 2.39
CA LEU A 69 11.50 10.10 3.68
C LEU A 69 11.97 8.65 3.55
N PHE A 70 11.57 7.98 2.46
CA PHE A 70 11.94 6.61 2.15
C PHE A 70 11.89 6.36 0.64
N MET A 71 12.72 5.44 0.18
CA MET A 71 12.68 4.95 -1.20
C MET A 71 13.10 3.48 -1.22
N ARG A 72 12.45 2.69 -2.08
CA ARG A 72 12.83 1.31 -2.35
C ARG A 72 12.50 0.93 -3.78
N ASP A 73 13.41 0.20 -4.39
CA ASP A 73 13.29 -0.26 -5.77
C ASP A 73 13.21 -1.79 -5.82
N SER A 74 12.58 -2.31 -6.87
CA SER A 74 12.58 -3.73 -7.25
C SER A 74 12.19 -4.70 -6.12
N PHE A 75 10.93 -4.67 -5.71
CA PHE A 75 10.39 -5.62 -4.73
C PHE A 75 9.05 -6.21 -5.19
N LEU A 76 8.64 -7.32 -4.58
CA LEU A 76 7.39 -8.00 -4.91
C LEU A 76 6.19 -7.26 -4.29
N PRO A 77 5.03 -7.24 -4.96
CA PRO A 77 3.79 -6.75 -4.35
C PRO A 77 3.38 -7.67 -3.19
N ASN A 78 2.37 -7.25 -2.41
CA ASN A 78 1.87 -8.01 -1.25
C ASN A 78 2.95 -8.38 -0.22
N THR A 79 4.06 -7.64 -0.17
CA THR A 79 5.16 -7.90 0.77
C THR A 79 5.30 -6.70 1.74
N PRO A 80 4.53 -6.65 2.84
CA PRO A 80 4.55 -5.52 3.78
C PRO A 80 5.93 -5.22 4.37
N ALA A 81 6.74 -6.26 4.63
CA ALA A 81 8.12 -6.09 5.12
C ALA A 81 9.03 -5.29 4.16
N GLU A 82 8.63 -5.18 2.89
CA GLU A 82 9.34 -4.37 1.91
C GLU A 82 8.89 -2.90 1.93
N GLY A 83 7.75 -2.59 2.54
CA GLY A 83 7.16 -1.26 2.65
C GLY A 83 7.90 -0.31 3.60
N TRP A 84 7.36 0.91 3.72
CA TRP A 84 7.88 1.91 4.65
C TRP A 84 7.13 1.89 5.98
N GLY A 85 7.88 1.68 7.07
CA GLY A 85 7.38 1.64 8.45
C GLY A 85 7.31 2.99 9.16
N GLY A 86 7.38 4.11 8.42
CA GLY A 86 7.35 5.45 9.01
C GLY A 86 8.65 5.96 9.63
N LEU A 87 9.74 5.18 9.64
CA LEU A 87 11.04 5.64 10.15
C LEU A 87 11.71 6.62 9.18
N LYS A 88 12.13 7.77 9.69
CA LYS A 88 12.97 8.74 8.97
C LYS A 88 14.44 8.27 8.90
N PRO A 89 15.26 8.86 8.02
CA PRO A 89 16.69 8.56 7.94
C PRO A 89 17.48 8.81 9.24
N ASP A 90 16.98 9.69 10.12
CA ASP A 90 17.57 9.97 11.44
C ASP A 90 17.21 8.94 12.52
N GLY A 91 16.40 7.94 12.18
CA GLY A 91 15.94 6.88 13.09
C GLY A 91 14.73 7.24 13.94
N THR A 92 14.15 8.43 13.78
CA THR A 92 12.92 8.84 14.47
C THR A 92 11.69 8.58 13.59
N TYR A 93 10.51 8.40 14.19
CA TYR A 93 9.27 8.20 13.44
C TYR A 93 8.76 9.49 12.81
N TYR A 94 8.21 9.38 11.61
CA TYR A 94 7.48 10.43 10.92
C TYR A 94 6.03 10.45 11.40
N GLN A 95 5.50 11.64 11.68
CA GLN A 95 4.10 11.86 12.00
C GLN A 95 3.57 13.00 11.15
N GLY A 96 2.45 12.76 10.45
CA GLY A 96 1.82 13.73 9.57
C GLY A 96 1.49 13.17 8.20
N VAL A 97 1.17 14.07 7.27
CA VAL A 97 0.81 13.74 5.88
C VAL A 97 2.08 13.61 5.05
N PHE A 98 2.17 12.55 4.25
CA PHE A 98 3.23 12.35 3.27
C PHE A 98 2.65 12.03 1.89
N ASN A 99 3.45 12.27 0.86
CA ASN A 99 3.15 11.91 -0.52
C ASN A 99 3.82 10.57 -0.84
N TYR A 100 3.17 9.77 -1.69
CA TYR A 100 3.78 8.55 -2.25
C TYR A 100 3.73 8.56 -3.78
N GLU A 101 4.75 7.95 -4.38
CA GLU A 101 4.78 7.55 -5.78
C GLU A 101 5.24 6.10 -5.86
N LEU A 102 4.46 5.24 -6.53
CA LEU A 102 4.74 3.83 -6.74
C LEU A 102 4.68 3.53 -8.23
N VAL A 103 5.67 2.80 -8.76
CA VAL A 103 5.66 2.31 -10.14
C VAL A 103 5.53 0.80 -10.12
N ALA A 104 4.42 0.28 -10.64
CA ALA A 104 4.15 -1.15 -10.73
C ALA A 104 4.27 -1.63 -12.18
N GLU A 105 4.93 -2.77 -12.37
CA GLU A 105 4.92 -3.55 -13.61
C GLU A 105 3.87 -4.66 -13.49
N PHE A 106 3.10 -4.85 -14.56
CA PHE A 106 2.06 -5.87 -14.65
C PHE A 106 2.51 -7.07 -15.47
N ILE A 107 1.78 -8.17 -15.35
CA ILE A 107 2.05 -9.45 -16.04
C ILE A 107 2.15 -9.36 -17.57
N ASP A 108 1.59 -8.33 -18.20
CA ASP A 108 1.72 -8.06 -19.64
C ASP A 108 2.87 -7.09 -20.00
N GLY A 109 3.70 -6.72 -19.01
CA GLY A 109 4.80 -5.77 -19.15
C GLY A 109 4.36 -4.30 -19.17
N GLN A 110 3.07 -3.99 -19.04
CA GLN A 110 2.64 -2.60 -18.86
C GLN A 110 3.13 -2.09 -17.51
N THR A 111 3.48 -0.80 -17.44
CA THR A 111 3.82 -0.12 -16.20
C THR A 111 2.77 0.93 -15.84
N ARG A 112 2.44 1.08 -14.55
CA ARG A 112 1.60 2.18 -14.04
C ARG A 112 2.27 2.89 -12.89
N THR A 113 2.10 4.21 -12.87
CA THR A 113 2.52 5.07 -11.77
C THR A 113 1.31 5.44 -10.93
N TYR A 114 1.35 5.10 -9.65
CA TYR A 114 0.36 5.49 -8.65
C TYR A 114 0.91 6.63 -7.81
N ARG A 115 0.10 7.68 -7.62
CA ARG A 115 0.45 8.83 -6.79
C ARG A 115 -0.69 9.12 -5.83
N GLY A 116 -0.34 9.48 -4.61
CA GLY A 116 -1.34 9.86 -3.63
C GLY A 116 -0.74 10.47 -2.38
N LYS A 117 -1.62 10.72 -1.41
CA LYS A 117 -1.28 11.17 -0.07
C LYS A 117 -1.71 10.11 0.93
N ALA A 118 -0.91 9.96 1.96
CA ALA A 118 -1.19 9.09 3.09
C ALA A 118 -0.77 9.76 4.39
N CYS A 119 -1.23 9.23 5.53
CA CYS A 119 -0.89 9.73 6.85
C CYS A 119 -0.04 8.72 7.60
N ALA A 120 1.02 9.18 8.26
CA ALA A 120 1.72 8.42 9.27
C ALA A 120 1.24 8.87 10.65
N TYR A 121 0.71 7.93 11.42
CA TYR A 121 0.17 8.19 12.74
C TYR A 121 0.88 7.34 13.78
N ILE A 122 1.31 7.96 14.87
CA ILE A 122 1.89 7.26 16.02
C ILE A 122 0.75 6.93 16.98
N CYS A 123 0.59 5.63 17.24
CA CYS A 123 -0.39 5.08 18.17
C CYS A 123 -0.32 5.78 19.54
N HIS A 124 -1.46 6.07 20.14
CA HIS A 124 -1.57 6.79 21.42
C HIS A 124 -1.00 8.23 21.43
N SER A 125 -0.80 8.86 20.27
CA SER A 125 -0.59 10.31 20.26
C SER A 125 -1.93 11.05 20.39
N ASP A 126 -1.95 12.16 21.12
CA ASP A 126 -3.18 12.90 21.45
C ASP A 126 -3.82 13.62 20.23
N ASP A 127 -3.23 13.51 19.04
CA ASP A 127 -3.49 14.37 17.88
C ASP A 127 -4.27 13.67 16.74
N PHE A 128 -4.88 12.49 16.95
CA PHE A 128 -5.66 11.84 15.89
C PHE A 128 -7.10 12.33 15.79
N PRO A 129 -7.55 12.80 14.61
CA PRO A 129 -8.95 13.11 14.38
C PRO A 129 -9.74 11.81 14.09
N THR A 130 -10.20 11.12 15.15
CA THR A 130 -11.00 9.88 15.04
C THR A 130 -12.24 10.02 14.16
N GLN A 131 -12.74 11.24 13.94
CA GLN A 131 -13.85 11.51 13.03
C GLN A 131 -13.52 11.21 11.55
N LYS A 132 -12.23 11.06 11.19
CA LYS A 132 -11.77 10.73 9.83
C LYS A 132 -11.55 9.23 9.59
N LEU A 133 -11.75 8.37 10.60
CA LEU A 133 -11.56 6.93 10.47
C LEU A 133 -12.29 6.28 9.27
N PRO A 134 -13.52 6.69 8.88
CA PRO A 134 -14.17 6.13 7.70
C PRO A 134 -13.45 6.40 6.38
N ASP A 135 -12.61 7.44 6.31
CA ASP A 135 -11.82 7.80 5.14
C ASP A 135 -10.41 7.18 5.18
N CYS A 136 -10.09 6.44 6.24
CA CYS A 136 -8.82 5.75 6.44
C CYS A 136 -8.91 4.31 5.92
N PHE A 137 -7.98 3.97 5.04
CA PHE A 137 -7.79 2.67 4.42
C PHE A 137 -6.50 2.08 4.95
N PHE A 138 -6.64 1.08 5.83
CA PHE A 138 -5.53 0.45 6.55
C PHE A 138 -4.95 -0.70 5.75
N GLN A 139 -3.65 -0.97 5.89
CA GLN A 139 -2.97 -2.04 5.15
C GLN A 139 -3.69 -3.40 5.32
N THR A 140 -4.25 -3.70 6.49
CA THR A 140 -5.00 -4.95 6.75
C THR A 140 -6.35 -5.04 6.04
N GLN A 141 -6.90 -3.97 5.50
CA GLN A 141 -8.24 -3.96 4.87
C GLN A 141 -8.23 -4.34 3.39
N HIS A 142 -7.17 -4.97 2.90
CA HIS A 142 -7.14 -5.50 1.53
C HIS A 142 -7.89 -6.84 1.44
N ASP A 143 -8.65 -7.06 0.36
CA ASP A 143 -9.42 -8.30 0.14
C ASP A 143 -8.60 -9.45 -0.50
N GLY A 144 -7.28 -9.29 -0.58
CA GLY A 144 -6.36 -10.20 -1.26
C GLY A 144 -6.42 -10.18 -2.80
N ASN A 145 -7.32 -9.37 -3.39
CA ASN A 145 -7.52 -9.21 -4.83
C ASN A 145 -7.32 -7.76 -5.28
N GLY A 146 -6.64 -6.94 -4.48
CA GLY A 146 -6.44 -5.50 -4.73
C GLY A 146 -7.68 -4.64 -4.49
N GLY A 147 -8.73 -5.18 -3.86
CA GLY A 147 -9.89 -4.44 -3.37
C GLY A 147 -9.82 -4.19 -1.86
N ILE A 148 -10.90 -3.59 -1.33
CA ILE A 148 -11.06 -3.30 0.09
C ILE A 148 -12.07 -4.27 0.72
N ASP A 149 -11.75 -4.83 1.88
CA ASP A 149 -12.68 -5.55 2.75
C ASP A 149 -12.97 -4.72 4.00
N GLN A 150 -14.15 -4.11 4.03
CA GLN A 150 -14.60 -3.26 5.14
C GLN A 150 -15.01 -4.06 6.39
N ASN A 151 -15.06 -5.39 6.31
CA ASN A 151 -15.31 -6.24 7.49
C ASN A 151 -14.03 -6.53 8.28
N LEU A 152 -12.86 -6.21 7.72
CA LEU A 152 -11.58 -6.35 8.42
C LEU A 152 -11.40 -5.19 9.40
N ASP A 153 -10.99 -5.54 10.61
CA ASP A 153 -10.88 -4.61 11.71
C ASP A 153 -9.85 -3.51 11.43
N THR A 154 -10.19 -2.29 11.84
CA THR A 154 -9.23 -1.21 12.02
C THR A 154 -8.43 -1.45 13.30
N PRO A 155 -7.20 -0.93 13.44
CA PRO A 155 -6.46 -1.04 14.70
C PRO A 155 -7.11 -0.17 15.79
N VAL A 156 -8.22 -0.65 16.38
CA VAL A 156 -9.06 0.07 17.36
C VAL A 156 -8.28 0.47 18.62
N ASN A 157 -7.25 -0.31 18.98
CA ASN A 157 -6.46 -0.03 20.18
C ASN A 157 -5.57 1.23 20.06
N CYS A 158 -5.44 1.82 18.86
CA CYS A 158 -4.63 3.03 18.65
C CYS A 158 -5.42 4.34 18.63
N PHE A 159 -6.75 4.27 18.70
CA PHE A 159 -7.66 5.40 18.45
C PHE A 159 -8.67 5.61 19.57
#